data_AF-A0AA88RKK1-F1
#
_entry.id   AF-A0AA88RKK1-F1
#
_cell.length_a   1.000
_cell.length_b   1.000
_cell.length_c   1.000
_cell.angle_alpha   90.00
_cell.angle_beta   90.00
_cell.angle_gamma   90.00
#
_symmetry.space_group_name_H-M   'P 1'
#
loop_
_entity.id
_entity.type
_entity.pdbx_description
1 polymer ?
#
loop_
_entity_poly.entity_id
_entity_poly.type
_entity_poly.pdbx_seq_one_letter_code
_entity_poly.pdbx_strand_id
1 'polypeptide(L)'
;MTLVPQNHKSTSDAARKAVAVEVGLPEGCESLDQVPSSAMIPKFFIATSLLQEPLEEVLRECRPKCLIADMFFPWTTDVAAKFDIPRLVFHGTSFFGLCVAASMRLYKPFKNVLSDTEPFVVPNLPH
;
A
#
# COMPACT_ATOMS: atom_id res chain seq x y z
N MET A 1 -42.81 6.91 -4.25
CA MET A 1 -42.02 5.92 -3.49
C MET A 1 -40.57 6.36 -3.58
N THR A 2 -39.94 6.48 -2.43
CA THR A 2 -38.92 7.45 -2.03
C THR A 2 -37.59 7.36 -2.79
N LEU A 3 -37.03 8.53 -3.14
CA LEU A 3 -35.65 8.71 -3.58
C LEU A 3 -34.71 8.29 -2.44
N VAL A 4 -33.84 7.31 -2.68
CA VAL A 4 -32.71 7.03 -1.79
C VAL A 4 -31.69 8.17 -1.98
N PRO A 5 -31.34 8.94 -0.92
CA PRO A 5 -30.40 10.04 -1.08
C PRO A 5 -28.98 9.49 -1.29
N GLN A 6 -28.29 10.02 -2.30
CA GLN A 6 -26.85 9.85 -2.45
C GLN A 6 -26.14 10.61 -1.33
N ASN A 7 -25.81 9.92 -0.23
CA ASN A 7 -25.04 10.51 0.88
C ASN A 7 -23.64 9.87 1.05
N HIS A 8 -23.21 9.05 0.10
CA HIS A 8 -21.98 8.25 0.24
C HIS A 8 -20.66 9.03 0.16
N LYS A 9 -20.69 10.26 -0.37
CA LYS A 9 -19.49 11.13 -0.51
C LYS A 9 -19.14 11.93 0.75
N SER A 10 -20.14 12.32 1.53
CA SER A 10 -19.93 13.19 2.70
C SER A 10 -19.22 12.46 3.85
N THR A 11 -19.56 11.19 4.05
CA THR A 11 -19.02 10.36 5.13
C THR A 11 -17.62 9.84 4.83
N SER A 12 -17.29 9.56 3.56
CA SER A 12 -15.97 9.08 3.16
C SER A 12 -14.89 10.14 3.32
N ASP A 13 -15.19 11.39 2.99
CA ASP A 13 -14.21 12.47 3.01
C ASP A 13 -13.92 12.92 4.45
N ALA A 14 -14.94 12.91 5.32
CA ALA A 14 -14.77 13.13 6.75
C ALA A 14 -13.94 12.02 7.43
N ALA A 15 -14.18 10.75 7.07
CA ALA A 15 -13.40 9.62 7.59
C ALA A 15 -11.94 9.68 7.14
N ARG A 16 -11.69 10.02 5.86
CA ARG A 16 -10.34 10.22 5.31
C ARG A 16 -9.58 11.34 6.03
N LYS A 17 -10.24 12.46 6.30
CA LYS A 17 -9.65 13.61 6.99
C LYS A 17 -9.32 13.30 8.46
N ALA A 18 -10.18 12.53 9.13
CA ALA A 18 -9.97 12.10 10.51
C ALA A 18 -8.76 11.16 10.66
N VAL A 19 -8.60 10.22 9.72
CA VAL A 19 -7.53 9.21 9.68
C VAL A 19 -6.13 9.84 9.62
N ALA A 20 -5.95 10.94 8.86
CA ALA A 20 -4.66 11.62 8.77
C ALA A 20 -4.24 12.31 10.10
N VAL A 21 -5.19 12.97 10.77
CA VAL A 21 -4.93 13.69 12.02
C VAL A 21 -4.65 12.72 13.16
N GLU A 22 -5.36 11.59 13.21
CA GLU A 22 -5.20 10.55 14.25
C GLU A 22 -3.78 10.00 14.33
N VAL A 23 -3.09 9.89 13.19
CA VAL A 23 -1.70 9.38 13.13
C VAL A 23 -0.63 10.49 13.17
N GLY A 24 -1.05 11.74 13.35
CA GLY A 24 -0.17 12.91 13.39
C GLY A 24 0.46 13.25 12.03
N LEU A 25 -0.29 13.08 10.93
CA LEU A 25 -0.01 13.72 9.65
C LEU A 25 -0.65 15.13 9.62
N PRO A 26 -0.16 16.04 8.76
CA PRO A 26 -0.83 17.33 8.55
C PRO A 26 -2.27 17.15 8.09
N GLU A 27 -3.14 18.07 8.50
CA GLU A 27 -4.52 18.10 8.01
C GLU A 27 -4.53 18.21 6.48
N GLY A 28 -5.33 17.37 5.82
CA GLY A 28 -5.42 17.33 4.35
C GLY A 28 -4.29 16.58 3.64
N CYS A 29 -3.39 15.88 4.36
CA CYS A 29 -2.39 15.01 3.78
C CYS A 29 -3.02 13.68 3.34
N GLU A 30 -3.46 13.59 2.08
CA GLU A 30 -4.17 12.44 1.52
C GLU A 30 -3.34 11.65 0.49
N SER A 31 -2.26 12.25 -0.01
CA SER A 31 -1.31 11.61 -0.92
C SER A 31 0.08 11.51 -0.31
N LEU A 32 0.85 10.50 -0.73
CA LEU A 32 2.25 10.35 -0.34
C LEU A 32 3.10 11.56 -0.76
N ASP A 33 2.77 12.19 -1.90
CA ASP A 33 3.48 13.38 -2.41
C ASP A 33 3.29 14.63 -1.53
N GLN A 34 2.26 14.63 -0.67
CA GLN A 34 1.96 15.73 0.25
C GLN A 34 2.67 15.57 1.60
N VAL A 35 3.33 14.44 1.84
CA VAL A 35 4.02 14.17 3.10
C VAL A 35 5.24 15.10 3.24
N PRO A 36 5.31 15.97 4.27
CA PRO A 36 6.34 17.02 4.33
C PRO A 36 7.77 16.53 4.56
N SER A 37 7.93 15.29 5.03
CA SER A 37 9.23 14.72 5.37
C SER A 37 9.20 13.20 5.22
N SER A 38 10.29 12.62 4.72
CA SER A 38 10.45 11.17 4.61
C SER A 38 10.26 10.43 5.94
N ALA A 39 10.57 11.09 7.06
CA ALA A 39 10.36 10.56 8.41
C ALA A 39 8.87 10.32 8.74
N MET A 40 7.95 10.95 8.00
CA MET A 40 6.50 10.81 8.18
C MET A 40 5.85 9.79 7.23
N ILE A 41 6.59 9.26 6.25
CA ILE A 41 6.10 8.21 5.35
C ILE A 41 5.56 6.98 6.12
N PRO A 42 6.21 6.50 7.21
CA PRO A 42 5.65 5.41 8.00
C PRO A 42 4.26 5.74 8.56
N LYS A 43 4.01 6.99 8.97
CA LYS A 43 2.70 7.43 9.46
C LYS A 43 1.64 7.40 8.36
N PHE A 44 2.01 7.76 7.13
CA PHE A 44 1.13 7.61 5.96
C PHE A 44 0.67 6.16 5.79
N PHE A 45 1.59 5.19 5.85
CA PHE A 45 1.20 3.78 5.75
C PHE A 45 0.35 3.30 6.93
N ILE A 46 0.62 3.76 8.15
CA ILE A 46 -0.26 3.50 9.30
C ILE A 46 -1.66 4.06 9.02
N ALA A 47 -1.77 5.29 8.53
CA ALA A 47 -3.06 5.90 8.16
C ALA A 47 -3.81 5.03 7.15
N THR A 48 -3.13 4.53 6.11
CA THR A 48 -3.77 3.65 5.12
C THR A 48 -4.27 2.34 5.73
N SER A 49 -3.63 1.83 6.79
CA SER A 49 -4.09 0.62 7.48
C SER A 49 -5.39 0.82 8.27
N LEU A 50 -5.76 2.07 8.60
CA LEU A 50 -7.06 2.41 9.19
C LEU A 50 -8.21 2.29 8.18
N LEU A 51 -7.91 2.12 6.88
CA LEU A 51 -8.91 1.86 5.84
C LEU A 51 -9.36 0.40 5.77
N GLN A 52 -8.90 -0.46 6.68
CA GLN A 52 -9.29 -1.87 6.74
C GLN A 52 -10.80 -2.05 6.89
N GLU A 53 -11.42 -1.41 7.88
CA GLU A 53 -12.85 -1.50 8.12
C GLU A 53 -13.69 -0.99 6.94
N PRO A 54 -13.42 0.21 6.37
CA PRO A 54 -14.09 0.66 5.15
C PRO A 54 -13.94 -0.31 3.97
N LEU A 55 -12.77 -0.93 3.81
CA LEU A 55 -12.56 -1.91 2.75
C LEU A 55 -13.39 -3.18 2.99
N GLU A 56 -13.48 -3.67 4.23
CA GLU A 56 -14.31 -4.82 4.58
C GLU A 56 -15.79 -4.59 4.28
N GLU A 57 -16.30 -3.38 4.55
CA GLU A 57 -17.67 -3.00 4.23
C GLU A 57 -17.92 -3.07 2.71
N VAL A 58 -17.03 -2.46 1.91
CA VAL A 58 -17.13 -2.48 0.44
C VAL A 58 -17.05 -3.92 -0.11
N LEU A 59 -16.16 -4.76 0.41
CA LEU A 59 -16.05 -6.16 -0.03
C LEU A 59 -17.30 -6.96 0.33
N ARG A 60 -17.90 -6.72 1.51
CA ARG A 60 -19.12 -7.39 1.95
C ARG A 60 -20.31 -7.05 1.06
N GLU A 61 -20.43 -5.79 0.65
CA GLU A 61 -21.52 -5.30 -0.19
C GLU A 61 -21.35 -5.69 -1.65
N CYS A 62 -20.18 -5.42 -2.24
CA CYS A 62 -19.95 -5.64 -3.67
C CYS A 62 -19.64 -7.10 -4.03
N ARG A 63 -19.09 -7.87 -3.09
CA ARG A 63 -18.63 -9.27 -3.29
C ARG A 63 -17.89 -9.49 -4.63
N PRO A 64 -16.81 -8.74 -4.89
CA PRO A 64 -16.08 -8.87 -6.15
C PRO A 64 -15.42 -10.25 -6.24
N LYS A 65 -15.12 -10.68 -7.47
CA LYS A 65 -14.42 -11.95 -7.72
C LYS A 65 -12.92 -11.91 -7.39
N CYS A 66 -12.34 -10.72 -7.27
CA CYS A 66 -10.93 -10.51 -7.00
C CYS A 66 -10.72 -9.09 -6.48
N LEU A 67 -9.73 -8.92 -5.60
CA LEU A 67 -9.20 -7.62 -5.19
C LEU A 67 -7.83 -7.41 -5.87
N ILE A 68 -7.63 -6.28 -6.54
CA ILE A 68 -6.30 -5.85 -6.98
C ILE A 68 -5.87 -4.73 -6.04
N ALA A 69 -4.77 -4.92 -5.32
CA ALA A 69 -4.31 -3.97 -4.33
C ALA A 69 -2.80 -3.73 -4.45
N ASP A 70 -2.40 -2.49 -4.17
CA ASP A 70 -1.02 -2.04 -4.24
C ASP A 70 -0.10 -2.84 -3.29
N MET A 71 1.16 -3.04 -3.68
CA MET A 71 2.19 -3.71 -2.89
C MET A 71 2.40 -3.09 -1.51
N PHE A 72 2.13 -1.80 -1.34
CA PHE A 72 2.28 -1.10 -0.06
C PHE A 72 1.19 -1.45 0.96
N PHE A 73 0.13 -2.15 0.57
CA PHE A 73 -0.98 -2.52 1.45
C PHE A 73 -1.04 -4.03 1.70
N PRO A 74 -0.03 -4.63 2.37
CA PRO A 74 -0.01 -6.08 2.63
C PRO A 74 -1.23 -6.55 3.44
N TRP A 75 -1.77 -5.70 4.32
CA TRP A 75 -2.96 -5.95 5.13
C TRP A 75 -4.23 -6.28 4.31
N THR A 76 -4.31 -5.84 3.05
CA THR A 76 -5.47 -6.14 2.20
C THR A 76 -5.59 -7.63 1.84
N THR A 77 -4.52 -8.41 2.02
CA THR A 77 -4.57 -9.87 1.85
C THR A 77 -5.49 -10.50 2.89
N ASP A 78 -5.32 -10.13 4.16
CA ASP A 78 -6.10 -10.69 5.27
C ASP A 78 -7.55 -10.20 5.21
N VAL A 79 -7.76 -8.93 4.85
CA VAL A 79 -9.09 -8.37 4.62
C VAL A 79 -9.84 -9.12 3.52
N ALA A 80 -9.21 -9.37 2.37
CA ALA A 80 -9.83 -10.10 1.27
C ALA A 80 -10.12 -11.57 1.63
N ALA A 81 -9.21 -12.21 2.37
CA ALA A 81 -9.34 -13.60 2.81
C ALA A 81 -10.56 -13.83 3.70
N LYS A 82 -10.98 -12.85 4.52
CA LYS A 82 -12.21 -12.93 5.35
C LYS A 82 -13.49 -13.18 4.54
N PHE A 83 -13.48 -12.85 3.25
CA PHE A 83 -14.61 -12.99 2.34
C PHE A 83 -14.38 -14.01 1.24
N ASP A 84 -13.33 -14.84 1.35
CA ASP A 84 -12.90 -15.80 0.33
C ASP A 84 -12.61 -15.13 -1.03
N ILE A 85 -12.11 -13.89 -1.01
CA ILE A 85 -11.77 -13.12 -2.22
C ILE A 85 -10.27 -13.24 -2.47
N PRO A 86 -9.83 -13.72 -3.66
CA PRO A 86 -8.41 -13.72 -4.00
C PRO A 86 -7.89 -12.29 -4.17
N ARG A 87 -6.66 -12.04 -3.70
CA ARG A 87 -5.96 -10.76 -3.85
C ARG A 87 -4.79 -10.88 -4.82
N LEU A 88 -4.74 -9.98 -5.79
CA LEU A 88 -3.58 -9.76 -6.67
C LEU A 88 -2.81 -8.52 -6.21
N VAL A 89 -1.48 -8.64 -6.15
CA VAL A 89 -0.59 -7.53 -5.79
C VAL A 89 -0.16 -6.78 -7.05
N PHE A 90 -0.32 -5.45 -7.03
CA PHE A 90 0.16 -4.57 -8.09
C PHE A 90 1.36 -3.74 -7.60
N HIS A 91 2.49 -3.81 -8.30
CA HIS A 91 3.74 -3.10 -7.95
C HIS A 91 4.01 -1.87 -8.82
N GLY A 92 3.37 -1.74 -9.98
CA GLY A 92 3.63 -0.63 -10.92
C GLY A 92 5.05 -0.57 -11.52
N THR A 93 5.83 -1.65 -11.43
CA THR A 93 7.22 -1.72 -11.94
C THR A 93 7.44 -2.93 -12.86
N SER A 94 8.62 -2.99 -13.50
CA SER A 94 8.98 -4.07 -14.43
C SER A 94 9.36 -5.36 -13.71
N PHE A 95 9.26 -6.50 -14.41
CA PHE A 95 9.74 -7.80 -13.92
C PHE A 95 11.22 -7.76 -13.51
N PHE A 96 12.06 -7.09 -14.31
CA PHE A 96 13.48 -6.94 -13.99
C PHE A 96 13.67 -6.23 -12.64
N GLY A 97 12.96 -5.12 -12.41
CA GLY A 97 13.01 -4.39 -11.13
C GLY A 97 12.59 -5.26 -9.94
N LEU A 98 11.55 -6.09 -10.11
CA LEU A 98 11.09 -7.02 -9.07
C LEU A 98 12.14 -8.10 -8.76
N CYS A 99 12.74 -8.69 -9.79
CA CYS A 99 13.77 -9.71 -9.62
C CYS A 99 15.03 -9.15 -8.94
N VAL A 100 15.48 -7.95 -9.34
CA VAL A 100 16.59 -7.25 -8.68
C VAL A 100 16.26 -6.97 -7.22
N ALA A 101 15.10 -6.38 -6.91
CA ALA A 101 14.71 -6.07 -5.54
C ALA A 101 14.65 -7.34 -4.65
N ALA A 102 14.10 -8.43 -5.18
CA ALA A 102 14.07 -9.72 -4.48
C ALA A 102 15.47 -10.28 -4.22
N SER A 103 16.34 -10.28 -5.24
CA SER A 103 17.72 -10.76 -5.12
C SER A 103 18.53 -9.94 -4.11
N MET A 104 18.43 -8.61 -4.18
CA MET A 104 19.08 -7.69 -3.24
C MET A 104 18.66 -7.94 -1.79
N ARG A 105 17.36 -8.16 -1.56
CA ARG A 105 16.82 -8.46 -0.23
C ARG A 105 17.33 -9.78 0.36
N LEU A 106 17.42 -10.82 -0.47
CA LEU A 106 17.79 -12.17 -0.06
C LEU A 106 19.31 -12.33 0.14
N TYR A 107 20.10 -11.90 -0.84
CA TYR A 107 21.54 -12.21 -0.89
C TYR A 107 22.44 -11.07 -0.38
N LYS A 108 21.92 -9.84 -0.34
CA LYS A 108 22.60 -8.66 0.20
C LYS A 108 24.05 -8.48 -0.29
N PRO A 109 24.32 -8.54 -1.62
CA PRO A 109 25.67 -8.48 -2.17
C PRO A 109 26.43 -7.20 -1.77
N PHE A 110 25.70 -6.10 -1.58
CA PHE A 110 26.19 -4.81 -1.09
C PHE A 110 26.80 -4.83 0.33
N LYS A 111 26.71 -5.95 1.07
CA LYS A 111 27.40 -6.09 2.36
C LYS A 111 28.87 -6.51 2.24
N ASN A 112 29.29 -6.96 1.05
CA ASN A 112 30.63 -7.50 0.82
C ASN A 112 31.56 -6.49 0.13
N VAL A 113 31.11 -5.25 -0.09
CA VAL A 113 31.91 -4.18 -0.68
C VAL A 113 32.55 -3.31 0.39
N LEU A 114 33.68 -2.69 0.06
CA LEU A 114 34.50 -1.89 0.96
C LEU A 114 34.29 -0.37 0.79
N SER A 115 33.58 0.06 -0.26
CA SER A 115 33.31 1.48 -0.51
C SER A 115 31.96 1.73 -1.18
N ASP A 116 31.45 2.96 -1.06
CA ASP A 116 30.16 3.38 -1.62
C ASP A 116 30.10 3.32 -3.15
N THR A 117 31.26 3.28 -3.83
CA THR A 117 31.36 3.28 -5.30
C THR A 117 31.82 1.94 -5.87
N GLU A 118 32.09 0.95 -5.03
CA GLU A 118 32.53 -0.37 -5.47
C GLU A 118 31.36 -1.15 -6.11
N PRO A 119 31.49 -1.58 -7.38
CA PRO A 119 30.43 -2.32 -8.06
C PRO A 119 30.33 -3.76 -7.54
N PHE A 120 29.12 -4.31 -7.57
CA PHE A 120 28.86 -5.72 -7.29
C PHE A 120 27.88 -6.31 -8.30
N VAL A 121 27.95 -7.63 -8.50
CA VAL A 121 27.03 -8.36 -9.36
C VAL A 121 25.76 -8.70 -8.57
N VAL A 122 24.58 -8.50 -9.17
CA VAL A 122 23.31 -8.94 -8.59
C VAL A 122 23.18 -10.46 -8.78
N PRO A 123 23.12 -11.26 -7.70
CA PRO A 123 23.09 -12.72 -7.82
C PRO A 123 21.83 -13.23 -8.54
N ASN A 124 21.96 -14.40 -9.20
CA ASN A 124 20.85 -15.17 -9.77
C ASN A 124 20.02 -14.43 -10.84
N LEU A 125 20.66 -13.52 -11.59
CA LEU A 125 20.11 -12.92 -12.79
C LEU A 125 20.96 -13.33 -14.01
N PRO A 126 20.35 -13.45 -15.20
CA PRO A 126 21.11 -13.67 -16.42
C PRO A 126 21.97 -12.43 -16.77
N HIS A 127 23.13 -12.67 -17.36
CA HIS A 127 24.13 -11.67 -17.75
C HIS A 127 24.44 -11.74 -19.24
#